data_AF-A0A4P2VVY6-F1
#
_entry.id   AF-A0A4P2VVY6-F1
#
_cell.length_a   1.000
_cell.length_b   1.000
_cell.length_c   1.000
_cell.angle_alpha   90.00
_cell.angle_beta   90.00
_cell.angle_gamma   90.00
#
_symmetry.space_group_name_H-M   'P 1'
#
loop_
_entity.id
_entity.type
_entity.pdbx_description
1 polymer ?
#
loop_
_entity_poly.entity_id
_entity_poly.type
_entity_poly.pdbx_seq_one_letter_code
_entity_poly.pdbx_strand_id
1 'polypeptide(L)'
;MIDHNQFKFLSFLVGFIFIFTHIFSISEEKKSIISLSDEKIITKLIATIADSNLKFIRNGSSYSAKEAASHLQLKLEITSKKKFNGKITVCEFINNVATKSIFSGLPYQIEVESGKKILLHVWLIENLKKQDAALAERCNKNSGD
;
A
#
# COMPACT_ATOMS: atom_id res chain seq x y z
N MET A 1 -7.17 -70.53 -28.73
CA MET A 1 -8.12 -69.50 -29.21
C MET A 1 -8.34 -68.54 -28.04
N ILE A 2 -7.48 -67.53 -27.95
CA ILE A 2 -7.53 -66.45 -26.95
C ILE A 2 -7.57 -65.17 -27.76
N ASP A 3 -8.60 -64.36 -27.52
CA ASP A 3 -8.97 -63.23 -28.37
C ASP A 3 -8.09 -62.01 -28.08
N HIS A 4 -7.34 -61.57 -29.09
CA HIS A 4 -6.27 -60.56 -28.99
C HIS A 4 -6.78 -59.12 -28.80
N ASN A 5 -8.11 -58.92 -28.72
CA ASN A 5 -8.72 -57.59 -28.70
C ASN A 5 -9.20 -57.10 -27.32
N GLN A 6 -9.15 -57.94 -26.28
CA GLN A 6 -9.49 -57.53 -24.90
C GLN A 6 -8.31 -56.83 -24.19
N PHE A 7 -7.08 -56.92 -24.72
CA PHE A 7 -5.89 -56.37 -24.06
C PHE A 7 -5.59 -54.92 -24.44
N LYS A 8 -6.24 -54.36 -25.47
CA LYS A 8 -6.03 -52.96 -25.88
C LYS A 8 -6.91 -51.95 -25.15
N PHE A 9 -7.96 -52.39 -24.47
CA PHE A 9 -8.82 -51.47 -23.70
C PHE A 9 -8.41 -51.32 -22.23
N LEU A 10 -7.65 -52.27 -21.66
CA LEU A 10 -7.21 -52.19 -20.26
C LEU A 10 -5.83 -51.53 -20.07
N SER A 11 -5.13 -51.17 -21.15
CA SER A 11 -3.85 -50.46 -21.06
C SER A 11 -3.96 -48.93 -21.17
N PHE A 12 -5.17 -48.39 -21.37
CA PHE A 12 -5.37 -46.93 -21.41
C PHE A 12 -5.93 -46.33 -20.11
N LEU A 13 -6.42 -47.17 -19.18
CA LEU A 13 -7.01 -46.69 -17.92
C LEU A 13 -6.06 -46.71 -16.70
N VAL A 14 -4.79 -47.08 -16.89
CA VAL A 14 -3.77 -47.03 -15.82
C VAL A 14 -2.72 -45.93 -16.08
N GLY A 15 -2.61 -45.44 -17.32
CA GLY A 15 -1.70 -44.34 -17.68
C GLY A 15 -2.23 -42.94 -17.33
N PHE A 16 -3.54 -42.77 -17.17
CA PHE A 16 -4.14 -41.45 -16.90
C PHE A 16 -4.17 -41.07 -15.41
N ILE A 17 -3.98 -42.03 -14.51
CA ILE A 17 -3.90 -41.78 -13.06
C ILE A 17 -2.48 -41.38 -12.64
N PHE A 18 -1.44 -41.80 -13.37
CA PHE A 18 -0.04 -41.50 -13.01
C PHE A 18 0.51 -40.17 -13.53
N ILE A 19 -0.18 -39.49 -14.46
CA ILE A 19 0.16 -38.11 -14.85
C ILE A 19 -0.67 -37.11 -14.04
N PHE A 20 -1.84 -37.52 -13.52
CA PHE A 20 -2.67 -36.67 -12.67
C PHE A 20 -2.17 -36.58 -11.23
N THR A 21 -1.42 -37.58 -10.74
CA THR A 21 -0.79 -37.52 -9.41
C THR A 21 0.54 -36.74 -9.38
N HIS A 22 1.08 -36.31 -10.52
CA HIS A 22 2.31 -35.52 -10.56
C HIS A 22 2.12 -34.03 -10.87
N ILE A 23 0.89 -33.54 -11.01
CA ILE A 23 0.59 -32.11 -11.14
C ILE A 23 -0.46 -31.66 -10.09
N PHE A 24 -0.45 -32.29 -8.92
CA PHE A 24 -1.12 -31.75 -7.73
C PHE A 24 -0.13 -31.61 -6.57
N SER A 25 0.97 -30.94 -6.88
CA SER A 25 1.74 -30.18 -5.91
C SER A 25 2.12 -28.90 -6.62
N ILE A 26 1.11 -28.15 -7.07
CA ILE A 26 1.25 -26.69 -7.09
C ILE A 26 1.38 -26.35 -5.62
N SER A 27 2.64 -26.29 -5.22
CA SER A 27 3.06 -25.70 -3.99
C SER A 27 2.41 -24.32 -3.95
N GLU A 28 1.35 -24.18 -3.15
CA GLU A 28 0.90 -22.88 -2.63
C GLU A 28 1.94 -22.33 -1.63
N GLU A 29 3.17 -22.84 -1.62
CA GLU A 29 4.21 -22.29 -0.79
C GLU A 29 4.82 -21.08 -1.47
N LYS A 30 4.49 -19.93 -0.86
CA LYS A 30 5.08 -18.60 -1.01
C LYS A 30 4.37 -17.65 -1.97
N LYS A 31 3.06 -17.51 -1.80
CA LYS A 31 2.47 -16.16 -1.74
C LYS A 31 2.70 -15.54 -0.35
N SER A 32 3.95 -15.59 0.12
CA SER A 32 4.50 -14.56 0.98
C SER A 32 4.76 -13.37 0.05
N ILE A 33 3.68 -12.67 -0.28
CA ILE A 33 3.78 -11.31 -0.81
C ILE A 33 4.59 -10.58 0.27
N ILE A 34 5.73 -10.01 -0.08
CA ILE A 34 6.48 -9.18 0.86
C ILE A 34 5.57 -7.99 1.18
N SER A 35 4.75 -8.09 2.23
CA SER A 35 4.07 -6.94 2.80
C SER A 35 5.19 -6.05 3.30
N LEU A 36 5.40 -4.93 2.62
CA LEU A 36 6.33 -3.91 3.10
C LEU A 36 5.93 -3.53 4.53
N SER A 37 6.92 -3.33 5.40
CA SER A 37 6.64 -2.80 6.73
C SER A 37 6.00 -1.41 6.61
N ASP A 38 5.22 -1.02 7.63
CA ASP A 38 4.62 0.32 7.68
C ASP A 38 5.66 1.42 7.45
N GLU A 39 6.84 1.29 8.07
CA GLU A 39 7.97 2.23 7.90
C GLU A 39 8.42 2.37 6.44
N LYS A 40 8.53 1.26 5.70
CA LYS A 40 8.92 1.28 4.28
C LYS A 40 7.86 1.92 3.41
N ILE A 41 6.58 1.64 3.68
CA ILE A 41 5.46 2.24 2.95
C ILE A 41 5.40 3.75 3.23
N ILE A 42 5.50 4.17 4.49
CA ILE A 42 5.51 5.58 4.88
C ILE A 42 6.69 6.30 4.22
N THR A 43 7.88 5.71 4.25
CA THR A 43 9.07 6.27 3.59
C THR A 43 8.83 6.48 2.09
N LYS A 44 8.21 5.51 1.41
CA LYS A 44 7.88 5.61 -0.01
C LYS A 44 6.80 6.67 -0.29
N LEU A 45 5.81 6.82 0.59
CA LEU A 45 4.81 7.89 0.47
C LEU A 45 5.44 9.28 0.62
N ILE A 46 6.36 9.45 1.56
CA ILE A 46 7.12 10.70 1.75
C ILE A 46 8.01 10.98 0.53
N ALA A 47 8.67 9.96 -0.03
CA ALA A 47 9.42 10.12 -1.28
C ALA A 47 8.52 10.54 -2.43
N THR A 48 7.33 9.93 -2.55
CA THR A 48 6.32 10.30 -3.56
C THR A 48 5.89 11.78 -3.43
N ILE A 49 5.81 12.30 -2.20
CA ILE A 49 5.59 13.74 -1.96
C ILE A 49 6.75 14.55 -2.51
N ALA A 50 7.99 14.22 -2.14
CA ALA A 50 9.19 14.94 -2.54
C ALA A 50 9.36 15.01 -4.08
N ASP A 51 8.99 13.93 -4.77
CA ASP A 51 9.14 13.78 -6.22
C ASP A 51 7.95 14.37 -7.03
N SER A 52 6.86 14.77 -6.35
CA SER A 52 5.63 15.21 -7.02
C SER A 52 5.75 16.54 -7.76
N ASN A 53 6.74 17.36 -7.44
CA ASN A 53 6.89 18.76 -7.91
C ASN A 53 5.65 19.66 -7.69
N LEU A 54 4.68 19.21 -6.90
CA LEU A 54 3.48 19.97 -6.58
C LEU A 54 3.76 21.02 -5.49
N LYS A 55 2.91 22.04 -5.44
CA LYS A 55 2.91 23.01 -4.34
C LYS A 55 2.12 22.46 -3.16
N PHE A 56 2.69 22.59 -1.97
CA PHE A 56 2.06 22.17 -0.72
C PHE A 56 1.58 23.38 0.05
N ILE A 57 0.29 23.40 0.39
CA ILE A 57 -0.30 24.48 1.15
C ILE A 57 -0.44 24.07 2.61
N ARG A 58 0.20 24.83 3.49
CA ARG A 58 0.09 24.68 4.94
C ARG A 58 -0.15 26.05 5.55
N ASN A 59 -1.25 26.18 6.31
CA ASN A 59 -1.64 27.43 6.96
C ASN A 59 -1.76 28.64 6.00
N GLY A 60 -2.19 28.39 4.76
CA GLY A 60 -2.33 29.43 3.73
C GLY A 60 -1.03 29.77 2.99
N SER A 61 0.13 29.30 3.45
CA SER A 61 1.41 29.48 2.76
C SER A 61 1.72 28.31 1.83
N SER A 62 2.37 28.61 0.71
CA SER A 62 2.85 27.61 -0.25
C SER A 62 4.29 27.18 0.06
N TYR A 63 4.56 25.90 -0.07
CA TYR A 63 5.85 25.25 0.14
C TYR A 63 6.15 24.32 -1.04
N SER A 64 7.43 24.06 -1.29
CA SER A 64 7.87 23.05 -2.26
C SER A 64 7.56 21.63 -1.77
N ALA A 65 7.51 20.70 -2.72
CA ALA A 65 7.41 19.27 -2.47
C ALA A 65 8.48 18.75 -1.47
N LYS A 66 9.72 19.23 -1.60
CA LYS A 66 10.84 18.84 -0.71
C LYS A 66 10.65 19.36 0.71
N GLU A 67 10.26 20.62 0.88
CA GLU A 67 9.96 21.20 2.20
C GLU A 67 8.79 20.46 2.88
N ALA A 68 7.76 20.10 2.11
CA ALA A 68 6.64 19.32 2.63
C ALA A 68 7.06 17.92 3.09
N ALA A 69 7.91 17.23 2.33
CA ALA A 69 8.46 15.94 2.71
C ALA A 69 9.27 16.04 4.02
N SER A 70 10.19 17.01 4.12
CA SER A 70 10.96 17.25 5.34
C SER A 70 10.08 17.59 6.55
N HIS A 71 9.05 18.41 6.35
CA HIS A 71 8.07 18.73 7.40
C HIS A 71 7.35 17.48 7.92
N LEU A 72 6.93 16.59 7.02
CA LEU A 72 6.23 15.35 7.39
C LEU A 72 7.16 14.32 8.03
N GLN A 73 8.43 14.25 7.63
CA GLN A 73 9.45 13.44 8.29
C GLN A 73 9.64 13.89 9.74
N LEU A 74 9.87 15.19 9.96
CA LEU A 74 10.02 15.74 11.31
C LEU A 74 8.77 15.47 12.16
N LYS A 75 7.58 15.68 11.60
CA LYS A 75 6.32 15.43 12.32
C LYS A 75 6.13 13.94 12.64
N LEU A 76 6.50 13.05 11.73
CA LEU A 76 6.48 11.59 11.96
C LEU A 76 7.41 11.22 13.12
N GLU A 77 8.66 11.67 13.11
CA GLU A 77 9.63 11.39 14.18
C GLU A 77 9.14 11.85 15.55
N ILE A 78 8.63 13.09 15.64
CA ILE A 78 8.08 13.63 16.89
C ILE A 78 6.88 12.79 17.36
N THR A 79 6.03 12.34 16.44
CA THR A 79 4.84 11.54 16.77
C THR A 79 5.24 10.14 17.22
N SER A 80 6.18 9.49 16.54
CA SER A 80 6.71 8.17 16.90
C SER A 80 7.35 8.19 18.29
N LYS A 81 8.15 9.22 18.62
CA LYS A 81 8.77 9.37 19.95
C LYS A 81 7.75 9.52 21.09
N LYS A 82 6.55 10.04 20.80
CA LYS A 82 5.47 10.19 21.79
C LYS A 82 4.66 8.91 21.99
N LYS A 83 4.77 7.93 21.09
CA LYS A 83 4.08 6.65 21.21
C LYS A 83 4.87 5.69 22.09
N PHE A 84 4.16 4.98 22.98
CA PHE A 84 4.76 3.98 23.87
C PHE A 84 5.55 2.89 23.12
N ASN A 85 5.05 2.44 21.97
CA ASN A 85 5.70 1.39 21.16
C ASN A 85 6.62 1.94 20.05
N GLY A 86 6.76 3.26 19.91
CA GLY A 86 7.59 3.91 18.89
C GLY A 86 7.13 3.72 17.42
N LYS A 87 6.01 3.02 17.18
CA LYS A 87 5.59 2.60 15.83
C LYS A 87 4.34 3.32 15.36
N ILE A 88 4.41 3.86 14.15
CA ILE A 88 3.29 4.51 13.45
C ILE A 88 2.90 3.63 12.27
N THR A 89 1.62 3.27 12.20
CA THR A 89 1.07 2.52 11.06
C THR A 89 0.87 3.44 9.86
N VAL A 90 0.75 2.87 8.65
CA VAL A 90 0.47 3.67 7.43
C VAL A 90 -0.80 4.50 7.55
N CYS A 91 -1.88 3.91 8.10
CA CYS A 91 -3.15 4.63 8.24
C CYS A 91 -3.05 5.77 9.27
N GLU A 92 -2.32 5.59 10.37
CA GLU A 92 -2.08 6.67 11.34
C GLU A 92 -1.22 7.78 10.74
N PHE A 93 -0.22 7.43 9.92
CA PHE A 93 0.56 8.43 9.20
C PHE A 93 -0.36 9.28 8.31
N ILE A 94 -1.21 8.66 7.49
CA ILE A 94 -2.09 9.37 6.57
C ILE A 94 -3.16 10.19 7.32
N ASN A 95 -3.89 9.56 8.24
CA ASN A 95 -5.07 10.14 8.88
C ASN A 95 -4.72 11.09 10.04
N ASN A 96 -3.54 10.96 10.67
CA ASN A 96 -3.17 11.78 11.82
C ASN A 96 -1.96 12.68 11.54
N VAL A 97 -0.87 12.11 11.01
CA VAL A 97 0.38 12.87 10.79
C VAL A 97 0.26 13.78 9.58
N ALA A 98 -0.24 13.29 8.44
CA ALA A 98 -0.27 14.03 7.18
C ALA A 98 -1.56 14.82 6.93
N THR A 99 -2.44 14.94 7.94
CA THR A 99 -3.77 15.53 7.73
C THR A 99 -3.84 17.03 7.98
N LYS A 100 -3.34 17.52 9.12
CA LYS A 100 -3.48 18.93 9.52
C LYS A 100 -2.38 19.42 10.44
N SER A 101 -2.23 20.73 10.50
CA SER A 101 -1.38 21.41 11.48
C SER A 101 -1.95 21.26 12.89
N ILE A 102 -1.14 20.83 13.85
CA ILE A 102 -1.57 20.75 15.26
C ILE A 102 -1.76 22.16 15.83
N PHE A 103 -0.91 23.12 15.44
CA PHE A 103 -0.92 24.47 16.00
C PHE A 103 -2.12 25.31 15.54
N SER A 104 -2.53 25.16 14.28
CA SER A 104 -3.59 25.99 13.67
C SER A 104 -4.86 25.20 13.36
N GLY A 105 -4.84 23.86 13.45
CA GLY A 105 -5.96 22.99 13.06
C GLY A 105 -6.24 22.89 11.55
N LEU A 106 -5.57 23.70 10.72
CA LEU A 106 -5.85 23.77 9.28
C LEU A 106 -5.33 22.54 8.52
N PRO A 107 -6.10 22.01 7.55
CA PRO A 107 -5.71 20.84 6.77
C PRO A 107 -4.54 21.16 5.85
N TYR A 108 -3.70 20.15 5.61
CA TYR A 108 -2.68 20.21 4.57
C TYR A 108 -3.31 19.94 3.21
N GLN A 109 -2.89 20.71 2.21
CA GLN A 109 -3.37 20.58 0.85
C GLN A 109 -2.20 20.52 -0.13
N ILE A 110 -2.47 19.99 -1.29
CA ILE A 110 -1.62 20.10 -2.48
C ILE A 110 -2.36 20.91 -3.53
N GLU A 111 -1.64 21.69 -4.31
CA GLU A 111 -2.15 22.36 -5.50
C GLU A 111 -1.60 21.61 -6.73
N VAL A 112 -2.50 20.99 -7.48
CA VAL A 112 -2.15 20.30 -8.73
C VAL A 112 -2.00 21.31 -9.88
N GLU A 113 -1.44 20.89 -11.01
CA GLU A 113 -1.16 21.76 -12.17
C GLU A 113 -2.38 22.57 -12.65
N SER A 114 -3.59 22.04 -12.47
CA SER A 114 -4.84 22.75 -12.79
C SER A 114 -5.19 23.89 -11.83
N GLY A 115 -4.36 24.18 -10.82
CA GLY A 115 -4.63 25.11 -9.72
C GLY A 115 -5.63 24.60 -8.67
N LYS A 116 -6.15 23.37 -8.83
CA LYS A 116 -7.09 22.78 -7.87
C LYS A 116 -6.35 22.38 -6.59
N LYS A 117 -6.95 22.70 -5.45
CA LYS A 117 -6.46 22.27 -4.14
C LYS A 117 -7.13 20.97 -3.72
N ILE A 118 -6.31 19.99 -3.31
CA ILE A 118 -6.75 18.66 -2.86
C ILE A 118 -6.19 18.44 -1.46
N LEU A 119 -6.97 17.82 -0.56
CA LEU A 119 -6.49 17.44 0.77
C LEU A 119 -5.34 16.44 0.67
N LEU A 120 -4.26 16.67 1.42
CA LEU A 120 -3.06 15.84 1.33
C LEU A 120 -3.35 14.37 1.68
N HIS A 121 -4.13 14.11 2.73
CA HIS A 121 -4.45 12.74 3.13
C HIS A 121 -5.21 11.98 2.03
N VAL A 122 -6.16 12.63 1.34
CA VAL A 122 -6.89 12.04 0.20
C VAL A 122 -5.92 11.69 -0.93
N TRP A 123 -5.03 12.63 -1.28
CA TRP A 123 -4.03 12.37 -2.31
C TRP A 123 -3.05 11.24 -1.93
N LEU A 124 -2.71 11.11 -0.65
CA LEU A 124 -1.89 10.01 -0.15
C LEU A 124 -2.60 8.66 -0.20
N ILE A 125 -3.90 8.60 0.10
CA ILE A 125 -4.70 7.37 -0.07
C ILE A 125 -4.70 6.93 -1.54
N GLU A 126 -4.89 7.86 -2.48
CA GLU A 126 -4.85 7.54 -3.91
C GLU A 126 -3.47 7.04 -4.37
N ASN A 127 -2.38 7.61 -3.82
CA ASN A 127 -1.03 7.12 -4.12
C ASN A 127 -0.69 5.81 -3.41
N LEU A 128 -1.27 5.55 -2.24
CA LEU A 128 -1.16 4.26 -1.55
C LEU A 128 -1.89 3.16 -2.34
N LYS A 129 -3.06 3.47 -2.90
CA LYS A 129 -3.86 2.52 -3.69
C LYS A 129 -3.10 1.96 -4.90
N LYS A 130 -2.19 2.74 -5.49
CA LYS A 130 -1.28 2.30 -6.57
C LYS A 130 -0.27 1.24 -6.12
N GLN A 131 -0.04 1.11 -4.82
CA GLN A 131 0.96 0.21 -4.23
C GLN A 131 0.29 -0.97 -3.52
N ASP A 132 -0.79 -0.70 -2.79
CA ASP A 132 -1.57 -1.66 -2.02
C ASP A 132 -3.02 -1.14 -1.90
N ALA A 133 -3.89 -1.62 -2.79
CA ALA A 133 -5.29 -1.21 -2.83
C ALA A 133 -6.07 -1.63 -1.57
N ALA A 134 -5.80 -2.82 -1.04
CA ALA A 134 -6.47 -3.33 0.17
C ALA A 134 -6.10 -2.49 1.40
N LEU A 135 -4.83 -2.10 1.53
CA LEU A 135 -4.38 -1.21 2.60
C LEU A 135 -4.99 0.19 2.46
N ALA A 136 -5.05 0.73 1.24
CA ALA A 136 -5.67 2.03 0.99
C ALA A 136 -7.16 2.05 1.38
N GLU A 137 -7.91 1.00 1.03
CA GLU A 137 -9.32 0.84 1.45
C GLU A 137 -9.47 0.78 2.97
N ARG A 138 -8.57 0.05 3.65
CA ARG A 138 -8.54 0.00 5.12
C ARG A 138 -8.32 1.38 5.73
N CYS A 139 -7.35 2.14 5.21
CA CYS A 139 -7.05 3.46 5.75
C CYS A 139 -8.19 4.46 5.52
N ASN A 140 -8.92 4.35 4.42
CA ASN A 140 -10.06 5.23 4.10
C ASN A 140 -11.26 5.01 5.05
N LYS A 141 -11.51 3.78 5.51
CA LYS A 141 -12.56 3.49 6.51
C LYS A 141 -12.25 4.09 7.87
N ASN A 142 -10.97 4.24 8.21
CA ASN A 142 -10.52 4.82 9.48
C ASN A 142 -10.44 6.35 9.45
N SER A 143 -10.93 7.01 8.40
CA SER A 143 -10.89 8.47 8.24
C SER A 143 -12.17 9.16 8.72
N GLY A 144 -13.17 8.40 9.18
CA GLY A 144 -14.43 8.93 9.71
C GLY A 144 -14.86 8.16 10.95
N ASP A 145 -14.55 8.73 12.11
CA ASP A 145 -15.28 8.67 13.39
C ASP A 145 -14.77 9.82 14.28
#